data_AF-A0A357FWM0-F1
#
_entry.id   AF-A0A357FWM0-F1
#
_cell.length_a   1.000
_cell.length_b   1.000
_cell.length_c   1.000
_cell.angle_alpha   90.00
_cell.angle_beta   90.00
_cell.angle_gamma   90.00
#
_symmetry.space_group_name_H-M   'P 1'
#
loop_
_entity.id
_entity.type
_entity.pdbx_description
1 polymer ?
#
loop_
_entity_poly.entity_id
_entity_poly.type
_entity_poly.pdbx_seq_one_letter_code
_entity_poly.pdbx_strand_id
1 'polypeptide(L)' 'AVDDVSFSIQKGETMALVGESGSGKSVTALSVMQLLPYPLASHTKESSIVFEGEELVGKPDKFMRAIRGRKIGMIFQEP' A
#
# COMPACT_ATOMS: atom_id res chain seq x y z
N ALA A 1 12.09 -4.88 -5.77
CA ALA A 1 12.13 -3.40 -5.89
C ALA A 1 12.00 -2.76 -4.52
N VAL A 2 11.12 -3.30 -3.67
CA VAL A 2 11.10 -3.01 -2.23
C VAL A 2 11.33 -4.35 -1.53
N ASP A 3 12.35 -4.41 -0.67
CA ASP A 3 12.74 -5.63 0.04
C ASP A 3 12.70 -5.35 1.55
N ASP A 4 12.02 -6.22 2.29
CA ASP A 4 11.93 -6.23 3.76
C ASP A 4 11.60 -4.87 4.43
N VAL A 5 10.54 -4.21 3.95
CA VAL A 5 10.05 -2.97 4.55
C VAL A 5 8.90 -3.26 5.49
N SER A 6 9.08 -2.90 6.77
CA SER A 6 8.07 -3.02 7.82
C SER A 6 7.93 -1.73 8.61
N PHE A 7 6.70 -1.23 8.73
CA PHE A 7 6.37 -0.08 9.56
C PHE A 7 4.92 -0.16 10.03
N SER A 8 4.61 0.54 11.13
CA SER A 8 3.25 0.72 11.63
C SER A 8 2.95 2.21 11.77
N ILE A 9 1.74 2.62 11.39
CA ILE A 9 1.26 4.00 11.56
C ILE A 9 0.06 3.93 12.50
N GLN A 10 0.18 4.52 13.69
CA GLN A 10 -0.90 4.56 14.67
C GLN A 10 -1.92 5.65 14.31
N LYS A 11 -3.09 5.56 14.94
CA LYS A 11 -4.13 6.58 14.77
C LYS A 11 -3.61 7.95 15.20
N GLY A 12 -3.71 8.93 14.30
CA GLY A 12 -3.25 10.31 14.55
C GLY A 12 -1.78 10.55 14.26
N GLU A 13 -1.03 9.52 13.83
CA GLU A 13 0.35 9.69 13.40
C GLU A 13 0.44 10.08 11.92
N THR A 14 1.47 10.86 11.62
CA THR A 14 1.87 11.19 10.26
C THR A 14 3.24 10.59 10.01
N MET A 15 3.35 9.72 9.01
CA MET A 15 4.62 9.13 8.58
C MET A 15 5.02 9.70 7.22
N ALA A 16 6.29 10.10 7.08
CA ALA A 16 6.88 10.49 5.81
C ALA A 16 7.86 9.43 5.33
N LEU A 17 7.67 8.93 4.10
CA LEU A 17 8.61 8.03 3.45
C LEU A 17 9.45 8.82 2.45
N VAL A 18 10.74 9.00 2.78
CA VAL A 18 11.69 9.81 1.99
C VAL A 18 12.79 8.94 1.39
N GLY A 19 13.36 9.37 0.27
CA GLY A 19 14.40 8.65 -0.45
C GLY A 19 14.57 9.17 -1.87
N GLU A 20 15.63 8.75 -2.56
CA GLU A 20 15.95 9.15 -3.92
C GLU A 20 14.92 8.66 -4.95
N SER A 21 14.92 9.23 -6.16
CA SER A 21 14.08 8.72 -7.25
C SER A 21 14.37 7.23 -7.49
N GLY A 22 13.31 6.42 -7.67
CA GLY A 22 13.44 4.98 -7.85
C GLY A 22 13.62 4.16 -6.56
N SER A 23 13.73 4.78 -5.38
CA SER A 23 13.93 4.07 -4.09
C SER A 23 12.72 3.25 -3.59
N GLY A 24 11.68 3.08 -4.41
CA GLY A 24 10.49 2.29 -4.06
C GLY A 24 9.38 3.03 -3.32
N LYS A 25 9.47 4.34 -3.06
CA LYS A 25 8.43 5.11 -2.34
C LYS A 25 7.01 4.92 -2.91
N SER A 26 6.85 5.14 -4.22
CA SER A 26 5.55 5.00 -4.90
C SER A 26 5.09 3.55 -4.90
N VAL A 27 6.01 2.59 -5.04
CA VAL A 27 5.69 1.15 -4.96
C VAL A 27 5.16 0.80 -3.57
N THR A 28 5.79 1.29 -2.50
CA THR A 28 5.33 1.08 -1.11
C THR A 28 3.96 1.70 -0.88
N ALA A 29 3.70 2.92 -1.36
CA ALA A 29 2.39 3.56 -1.20
C ALA A 29 1.28 2.85 -1.99
N LEU A 30 1.55 2.50 -3.26
CA LEU A 30 0.59 1.79 -4.12
C LEU A 30 0.31 0.36 -3.63
N SER A 31 1.29 -0.28 -2.98
CA SER A 31 1.14 -1.58 -2.32
C SER A 31 0.02 -1.58 -1.28
N VAL A 32 -0.04 -0.56 -0.41
CA VAL A 32 -1.10 -0.40 0.61
C VAL A 32 -2.49 -0.39 -0.04
N MET A 33 -2.61 0.29 -1.17
CA MET A 33 -3.85 0.42 -1.90
C MET A 33 -4.13 -0.76 -2.83
N GLN A 34 -3.25 -1.77 -2.93
CA GLN A 34 -3.32 -2.86 -3.92
C GLN A 34 -3.45 -2.33 -5.36
N LEU A 35 -2.76 -1.24 -5.70
CA LEU A 35 -2.80 -0.55 -7.01
C LEU A 35 -1.55 -0.79 -7.85
N LEU A 36 -0.71 -1.75 -7.48
CA LEU A 36 0.44 -2.14 -8.28
C LEU A 36 -0.01 -2.70 -9.65
N PRO A 37 0.84 -2.64 -10.69
CA PRO A 37 0.52 -3.17 -12.02
C PRO A 37 0.56 -4.71 -12.02
N TYR A 38 -0.44 -5.35 -11.43
CA TYR A 38 -0.56 -6.82 -11.44
C TYR A 38 -0.81 -7.35 -12.86
N PRO A 39 -0.19 -8.48 -13.27
CA PRO A 39 0.68 -9.37 -12.48
C PRO A 39 2.18 -9.04 -12.56
N LEU A 40 2.58 -7.94 -13.21
CA LEU A 40 4.01 -7.55 -13.32
C LEU A 40 4.64 -7.26 -11.96
N ALA A 41 3.83 -6.78 -11.04
CA ALA A 41 4.14 -6.70 -9.63
C ALA A 41 3.40 -7.80 -8.86
N SER A 42 3.95 -8.20 -7.71
CA SER A 42 3.32 -9.15 -6.81
C SER A 42 3.73 -8.88 -5.37
N HIS A 43 2.87 -9.31 -4.45
CA HIS A 43 3.23 -9.49 -3.05
C HIS A 43 3.75 -10.91 -2.85
N THR A 44 4.79 -11.07 -2.03
CA THR A 44 5.23 -12.40 -1.61
C THR A 44 4.22 -13.00 -0.64
N LYS A 45 4.32 -14.31 -0.36
CA LYS A 45 3.39 -15.00 0.56
C LYS A 45 3.52 -14.49 2.00
N GLU A 46 4.67 -13.91 2.32
CA GLU A 46 5.03 -13.37 3.63
C GLU A 46 4.62 -11.90 3.77
N SER A 47 4.19 -11.25 2.68
CA SER A 47 3.74 -9.86 2.70
C SER A 47 2.38 -9.73 3.40
N SER A 48 2.25 -8.76 4.30
CA SER A 48 1.01 -8.46 5.02
C SER A 48 0.79 -6.95 5.09
N ILE A 49 -0.44 -6.51 4.87
CA ILE A 49 -0.86 -5.11 5.03
C ILE A 49 -2.18 -5.13 5.80
N VAL A 50 -2.14 -4.72 7.06
CA VAL A 50 -3.30 -4.72 7.95
C VAL A 50 -3.82 -3.31 8.16
N PHE A 51 -5.11 -3.09 7.91
CA PHE A 51 -5.80 -1.83 8.15
C PHE A 51 -7.02 -2.05 9.04
N GLU A 52 -7.09 -1.40 10.20
CA GLU A 52 -8.16 -1.58 11.19
C GLU A 52 -8.41 -3.06 11.58
N GLY A 53 -7.36 -3.88 11.60
CA GLY A 53 -7.45 -5.32 11.88
C GLY A 53 -7.83 -6.19 10.68
N GLU A 54 -8.08 -5.60 9.51
CA GLU A 54 -8.36 -6.33 8.27
C GLU A 54 -7.10 -6.48 7.41
N GLU A 55 -6.76 -7.72 7.06
CA GLU A 55 -5.72 -8.02 6.07
C GLU A 55 -6.18 -7.57 4.67
N LEU A 56 -5.33 -6.85 3.94
CA LEU A 56 -5.63 -6.33 2.62
C LEU A 56 -5.00 -7.18 1.50
N VAL A 57 -3.85 -7.82 1.75
CA VAL A 57 -3.15 -8.62 0.74
C VAL A 57 -4.02 -9.82 0.35
N GLY A 58 -4.17 -10.03 -0.96
CA GLY A 58 -4.95 -11.13 -1.52
C GLY A 58 -6.48 -10.93 -1.45
N LYS A 59 -6.98 -9.81 -0.93
CA LYS A 59 -8.41 -9.52 -0.94
C LYS A 59 -8.91 -9.27 -2.38
N PRO A 60 -10.15 -9.69 -2.71
CA PRO A 60 -10.74 -9.42 -4.02
C PRO A 60 -10.89 -7.92 -4.30
N ASP A 61 -10.85 -7.53 -5.57
CA ASP A 61 -11.00 -6.12 -5.96
C ASP A 61 -12.32 -5.49 -5.45
N LYS A 62 -13.41 -6.28 -5.36
CA LYS A 62 -14.67 -5.83 -4.75
C LYS A 62 -14.51 -5.35 -3.30
N PHE A 63 -13.68 -6.05 -2.51
CA PHE A 63 -13.36 -5.65 -1.15
C PHE A 63 -12.49 -4.38 -1.14
N MET A 64 -11.47 -4.33 -2.00
CA MET A 64 -10.62 -3.14 -2.08
C MET A 64 -11.40 -1.90 -2.54
N ARG A 65 -12.34 -2.00 -3.48
CA ARG A 65 -13.26 -0.92 -3.86
C ARG A 65 -14.09 -0.40 -2.69
N ALA A 66 -14.42 -1.26 -1.73
CA ALA A 66 -15.17 -0.86 -0.55
C ALA A 66 -14.35 0.01 0.41
N ILE A 67 -13.02 -0.15 0.41
CA ILE A 67 -12.06 0.56 1.28
C ILE A 67 -11.53 1.82 0.60
N ARG A 68 -11.12 1.72 -0.67
CA ARG A 68 -10.60 2.83 -1.47
C ARG A 68 -11.64 3.94 -1.57
N GLY A 69 -11.23 5.19 -1.29
CA GLY A 69 -12.07 6.38 -1.35
C GLY A 69 -13.03 6.56 -0.16
N ARG A 70 -13.48 5.48 0.49
CA ARG A 70 -14.36 5.57 1.68
C ARG A 70 -13.61 5.56 3.01
N LYS A 71 -12.58 4.71 3.13
CA LYS A 71 -11.77 4.57 4.35
C LYS A 71 -10.34 5.04 4.14
N ILE A 72 -9.76 4.79 2.96
CA ILE A 72 -8.41 5.22 2.61
C ILE A 72 -8.46 6.06 1.33
N GLY A 73 -8.04 7.32 1.43
CA GLY A 73 -7.88 8.22 0.29
C GLY A 73 -6.44 8.22 -0.19
N MET A 74 -6.24 8.34 -1.51
CA MET A 74 -4.93 8.52 -2.11
C MET A 74 -4.96 9.71 -3.05
N ILE A 75 -3.95 10.58 -2.93
CA ILE A 75 -3.69 11.66 -3.87
C ILE A 75 -2.43 11.27 -4.64
N PHE A 76 -2.53 11.19 -5.96
CA PHE A 76 -1.43 10.76 -6.82
C PHE A 76 -0.48 11.93 -7.12
N GLN A 77 0.81 11.63 -7.29
CA GLN A 77 1.81 12.59 -7.77
C GLN A 77 1.69 12.73 -9.28
N GLU A 78 1.03 13.79 -9.76
CA GLU A 78 0.68 14.09 -11.17
C GLU A 78 -0.06 12.94 -11.90
N PRO A 79 -1.05 13.25 -12.78
CA PRO A 79 -1.82 12.22 -13.48
C PRO A 79 -0.99 11.41 -14.48
#